data_AF-A0A8U0HPI6-F1
#
_entry.id   AF-A0A8U0HPI6-F1
#
_cell.length_a   1.000
_cell.length_b   1.000
_cell.length_c   1.000
_cell.angle_alpha   90.00
_cell.angle_beta   90.00
_cell.angle_gamma   90.00
#
_symmetry.space_group_name_H-M   'P 1'
#
loop_
_entity.id
_entity.type
_entity.pdbx_description
1 polymer ?
#
loop_
_entity_poly.entity_id
_entity_poly.type
_entity_poly.pdbx_seq_one_letter_code
_entity_poly.pdbx_strand_id
1 'polypeptide(L)'
;MSYANRSENLQREIDDAIARGWKIESETPERVVLVKRNVGNLAVHLILAVLTGWWSFGLVNLVYGGYKYLNDAQRRVVREGTACPECGASVSPDASYCQNCGTELPGPPVEAEAETGTESETTRAS
;
A
#
# COMPACT_ATOMS: atom_id res chain seq x y z
N MET A 1 -2.23 22.27 -25.86
CA MET A 1 -3.18 21.37 -25.19
C MET A 1 -3.64 22.05 -23.92
N SER A 2 -4.89 22.51 -23.90
CA SER A 2 -5.48 23.29 -22.81
C SER A 2 -6.26 22.34 -21.90
N TYR A 3 -5.68 21.98 -20.76
CA TYR A 3 -6.26 21.05 -19.78
C TYR A 3 -7.22 21.76 -18.82
N ALA A 4 -8.27 22.38 -19.37
CA ALA A 4 -9.18 23.25 -18.64
C ALA A 4 -10.42 22.49 -18.15
N ASN A 5 -10.25 21.61 -17.15
CA ASN A 5 -11.27 21.38 -16.09
C ASN A 5 -10.71 20.51 -14.95
N ARG A 6 -9.63 20.94 -14.30
CA ARG A 6 -9.19 20.32 -13.05
C ARG A 6 -10.02 20.90 -11.91
N SER A 7 -10.61 20.05 -11.06
CA SER A 7 -11.41 20.52 -9.93
C SER A 7 -10.54 21.32 -8.95
N GLU A 8 -11.11 22.35 -8.32
CA GLU A 8 -10.38 23.21 -7.37
C GLU A 8 -9.79 22.42 -6.19
N ASN A 9 -10.45 21.33 -5.81
CA ASN A 9 -9.98 20.43 -4.77
C ASN A 9 -8.73 19.65 -5.22
N LEU A 10 -8.70 19.15 -6.46
CA LEU A 10 -7.52 18.47 -7.00
C LEU A 10 -6.34 19.44 -7.16
N GLN A 11 -6.62 20.68 -7.55
CA GLN A 11 -5.58 21.72 -7.64
C GLN A 11 -4.94 21.99 -6.27
N ARG A 12 -5.76 22.17 -5.22
CA ARG A 12 -5.28 22.41 -3.85
C ARG A 12 -4.44 21.28 -3.29
N GLU A 13 -4.81 20.04 -3.57
CA GLU A 13 -4.09 18.88 -3.08
C GLU A 13 -2.71 18.73 -3.75
N ILE A 14 -2.64 19.02 -5.05
CA ILE A 14 -1.37 19.06 -5.79
C ILE A 14 -0.48 20.18 -5.24
N ASP A 15 -1.02 21.36 -5.00
CA ASP A 15 -0.26 22.50 -4.46
C ASP A 15 0.31 22.20 -3.05
N ASP A 16 -0.47 21.57 -2.17
CA ASP A 16 -0.03 21.14 -0.84
C ASP A 16 1.04 20.02 -0.91
N ALA A 17 0.92 19.10 -1.88
CA ALA A 17 1.96 18.12 -2.12
C ALA A 17 3.27 18.77 -2.60
N ILE A 18 3.21 19.71 -3.54
CA ILE A 18 4.39 20.44 -4.02
C ILE A 18 5.02 21.25 -2.88
N ALA A 19 4.22 21.93 -2.05
CA ALA A 19 4.70 22.68 -0.88
C ALA A 19 5.46 21.79 0.13
N ARG A 20 5.10 20.51 0.25
CA ARG A 20 5.77 19.51 1.10
C ARG A 20 7.00 18.85 0.45
N GLY A 21 7.44 19.38 -0.69
CA GLY A 21 8.66 18.98 -1.39
C GLY A 21 8.50 17.77 -2.31
N TRP A 22 7.28 17.47 -2.77
CA TRP A 22 7.04 16.44 -3.78
C TRP A 22 7.30 17.00 -5.18
N LYS A 23 7.94 16.21 -6.06
CA LYS A 23 8.15 16.58 -7.48
C LYS A 23 7.20 15.80 -8.37
N ILE A 24 6.69 16.45 -9.41
CA ILE A 24 5.84 15.84 -10.44
C ILE A 24 6.73 15.06 -11.41
N GLU A 25 6.50 13.75 -11.55
CA GLU A 25 7.29 12.88 -12.42
C GLU A 25 6.59 12.61 -13.76
N SER A 26 5.25 12.51 -13.75
CA SER A 26 4.45 12.46 -14.98
C SER A 26 3.05 13.04 -14.76
N GLU A 27 2.55 13.76 -15.77
CA GLU A 27 1.19 14.30 -15.81
C GLU A 27 0.39 13.60 -16.90
N THR A 28 -0.71 12.98 -16.50
CA THR A 28 -1.74 12.49 -17.42
C THR A 28 -3.04 13.26 -17.16
N PRO A 29 -4.00 13.28 -18.10
CA PRO A 29 -5.23 14.06 -17.97
C PRO A 29 -6.04 13.73 -16.70
N GLU A 30 -5.95 12.48 -16.24
CA GLU A 30 -6.76 11.97 -15.13
C GLU A 30 -5.98 11.76 -13.83
N ARG A 31 -4.63 11.79 -13.86
CA ARG A 31 -3.80 11.61 -12.66
C ARG A 31 -2.45 12.30 -12.75
N VAL A 32 -1.97 12.78 -11.60
CA VAL A 32 -0.63 13.33 -11.40
C VAL A 32 0.12 12.40 -10.45
N VAL A 33 1.27 11.89 -10.90
CA VAL A 33 2.12 11.02 -10.06
C VAL A 33 3.18 11.89 -9.40
N LEU A 34 3.09 11.98 -8.07
CA LEU A 34 4.01 12.75 -7.22
C LEU A 34 5.01 11.78 -6.58
N VAL A 35 6.31 12.10 -6.66
CA VAL A 35 7.37 11.30 -6.03
C VAL A 35 8.20 12.17 -5.09
N LYS A 36 8.42 11.68 -3.87
CA LYS A 36 9.31 12.28 -2.87
C LYS A 36 10.46 11.33 -2.58
N ARG A 37 11.67 11.72 -3.00
CA ARG A 37 12.90 10.97 -2.70
C ARG A 37 13.52 11.58 -1.45
N ASN A 38 13.49 10.85 -0.33
CA ASN A 38 14.21 11.24 0.88
C ASN A 38 15.65 10.76 0.77
N VAL A 39 16.62 11.68 0.82
CA VAL A 39 18.03 11.35 0.98
C VAL A 39 18.23 11.01 2.47
N GLY A 40 18.83 9.86 2.76
CA GLY A 40 19.01 9.35 4.13
C GLY A 40 19.81 10.31 5.02
N ASN A 41 19.82 10.03 6.33
CA ASN A 41 20.52 10.84 7.32
C ASN A 41 22.00 11.02 6.96
N LEU A 42 22.42 12.28 6.80
CA LEU A 42 23.80 12.66 6.45
C LEU A 42 24.83 12.04 7.40
N ALA A 43 24.53 11.93 8.70
CA ALA A 43 25.41 11.30 9.68
C ALA A 43 25.61 9.81 9.40
N VAL A 44 24.58 9.09 8.95
CA VAL A 44 24.69 7.67 8.58
C VAL A 44 25.58 7.52 7.35
N HIS A 45 25.44 8.41 6.36
CA HIS A 45 26.31 8.41 5.19
C HIS A 45 27.77 8.69 5.54
N LEU A 46 28.05 9.60 6.48
CA LEU A 46 29.40 9.89 6.95
C LEU A 46 30.00 8.74 7.78
N ILE A 47 29.21 8.10 8.65
CA ILE A 47 29.63 6.92 9.43
C ILE A 47 29.98 5.77 8.48
N LEU A 48 29.14 5.51 7.47
CA LEU A 48 29.42 4.50 6.46
C LEU A 48 30.69 4.84 5.67
N ALA A 49 30.88 6.08 5.23
CA ALA A 49 32.09 6.49 4.53
C ALA A 49 33.37 6.28 5.37
N VAL A 50 33.33 6.58 6.67
CA VAL A 50 34.47 6.39 7.59
C VAL A 50 34.73 4.90 7.86
N LEU A 51 33.69 4.13 8.16
CA LEU A 51 33.81 2.70 8.49
C LEU A 51 34.10 1.83 7.28
N THR A 52 33.79 2.30 6.07
CA THR A 52 33.84 1.48 4.86
C THR A 52 34.83 1.95 3.80
N GLY A 53 35.26 3.20 3.85
CA GLY A 53 36.16 3.77 2.86
C GLY A 53 37.64 3.43 3.04
N TRP A 54 38.08 2.95 4.21
CA TRP A 54 39.51 2.93 4.49
C TRP A 54 40.23 1.71 3.87
N TRP A 55 39.71 0.48 3.97
CA TRP A 55 40.24 -0.70 3.27
C TRP A 55 39.26 -1.86 3.49
N SER A 56 38.80 -2.54 2.43
CA SER A 56 37.99 -3.79 2.46
C SER A 56 36.51 -3.69 2.85
N PHE A 57 36.12 -2.81 3.76
CA PHE A 57 34.79 -2.87 4.39
C PHE A 57 33.66 -2.25 3.55
N GLY A 58 33.95 -1.41 2.55
CA GLY A 58 33.00 -0.86 1.57
C GLY A 58 32.36 -1.90 0.69
N LEU A 59 33.16 -2.84 0.18
CA LEU A 59 32.62 -3.92 -0.65
C LEU A 59 31.73 -4.84 0.19
N VAL A 60 32.14 -5.16 1.42
CA VAL A 60 31.35 -5.97 2.35
C VAL A 60 30.04 -5.28 2.71
N ASN A 61 30.05 -3.98 3.01
CA ASN A 61 28.84 -3.24 3.36
C ASN A 61 27.91 -3.03 2.14
N LEU A 62 28.47 -2.93 0.93
CA LEU A 62 27.70 -2.81 -0.32
C LEU A 62 27.06 -4.15 -0.71
N VAL A 63 27.78 -5.26 -0.58
CA VAL A 63 27.23 -6.62 -0.75
C VAL A 63 26.20 -6.94 0.32
N TYR A 64 26.49 -6.63 1.59
CA TYR A 64 25.54 -6.81 2.69
C TYR A 64 24.29 -5.94 2.51
N GLY A 65 24.47 -4.67 2.12
CA GLY A 65 23.38 -3.75 1.79
C GLY A 65 22.52 -4.24 0.62
N GLY A 66 23.15 -4.76 -0.45
CA GLY A 66 22.45 -5.40 -1.56
C GLY A 66 21.69 -6.66 -1.13
N TYR A 67 22.32 -7.56 -0.37
CA TYR A 67 21.68 -8.76 0.18
C TYR A 67 20.47 -8.41 1.05
N LYS A 68 20.60 -7.44 1.97
CA LYS A 68 19.49 -6.99 2.82
C LYS A 68 18.39 -6.34 2.00
N TYR A 69 18.72 -5.46 1.06
CA TYR A 69 17.72 -4.79 0.21
C TYR A 69 16.91 -5.80 -0.63
N LEU A 70 17.57 -6.83 -1.16
CA LEU A 70 16.91 -7.89 -1.93
C LEU A 70 16.05 -8.82 -1.05
N ASN A 71 16.44 -9.06 0.21
CA ASN A 71 15.74 -9.97 1.12
C ASN A 71 14.69 -9.31 2.03
N ASP A 72 14.77 -7.99 2.24
CA ASP A 72 13.92 -7.25 3.19
C ASP A 72 12.76 -6.52 2.49
N ALA A 73 12.29 -7.08 1.37
CA ALA A 73 11.10 -6.63 0.68
C ALA A 73 9.84 -7.02 1.48
N GLN A 74 9.62 -6.41 2.65
CA GLN A 74 8.37 -6.56 3.39
C GLN A 74 7.24 -5.85 2.65
N ARG A 75 6.53 -6.61 1.82
CA ARG A 75 5.29 -6.21 1.17
C ARG A 75 4.17 -6.13 2.20
N ARG A 76 3.93 -4.95 2.77
CA ARG A 76 2.76 -4.69 3.60
C ARG A 76 1.56 -4.41 2.69
N VAL A 77 0.59 -5.32 2.70
CA VAL A 77 -0.64 -5.19 1.92
C VAL A 77 -1.58 -4.25 2.70
N VAL A 78 -1.70 -3.00 2.24
CA VAL A 78 -2.73 -2.09 2.75
C VAL A 78 -4.01 -2.41 1.97
N ARG A 79 -5.05 -2.85 2.67
CA ARG A 79 -6.40 -3.01 2.12
C ARG A 79 -7.24 -1.82 2.55
N GLU A 80 -8.13 -1.38 1.66
CA GLU A 80 -9.15 -0.40 1.99
C GLU A 80 -10.09 -1.04 3.01
N GLY A 81 -10.11 -0.47 4.22
CA GLY A 81 -10.86 -1.00 5.35
C GLY A 81 -11.92 -0.01 5.80
N THR A 82 -13.10 -0.51 6.14
CA THR A 82 -14.14 0.29 6.78
C THR A 82 -13.75 0.53 8.24
N ALA A 83 -14.10 1.68 8.81
CA ALA A 83 -13.87 1.92 10.24
C ALA A 83 -14.87 1.11 11.07
N CYS A 84 -14.38 0.45 12.12
CA CYS A 84 -15.22 -0.22 13.10
C CYS A 84 -16.12 0.82 13.81
N PRO A 85 -17.45 0.63 13.88
CA PRO A 85 -18.36 1.60 14.49
C PRO A 85 -18.13 1.78 15.99
N GLU A 86 -17.67 0.73 16.69
CA GLU A 86 -17.46 0.76 18.15
C GLU A 86 -16.11 1.36 18.57
N CYS A 87 -15.01 1.08 17.85
CA CYS A 87 -13.66 1.49 18.29
C CYS A 87 -12.86 2.31 17.27
N GLY A 88 -13.38 2.52 16.06
CA GLY A 88 -12.73 3.31 15.02
C GLY A 88 -11.53 2.65 14.32
N ALA A 89 -11.16 1.42 14.67
CA ALA A 89 -10.08 0.70 13.99
C ALA A 89 -10.44 0.35 12.54
N SER A 90 -9.46 0.41 11.63
CA SER A 90 -9.64 -0.02 10.24
C SER A 90 -9.81 -1.54 10.16
N VAL A 91 -10.95 -2.01 9.65
CA VAL A 91 -11.29 -3.43 9.52
C VAL A 91 -11.56 -3.78 8.06
N SER A 92 -11.26 -5.02 7.66
CA SER A 92 -11.55 -5.50 6.31
C SER A 92 -13.07 -5.49 6.06
N PRO A 93 -13.56 -5.14 4.87
CA PRO A 93 -14.99 -5.21 4.55
C PRO A 93 -15.56 -6.64 4.65
N ASP A 94 -14.72 -7.67 4.46
CA ASP A 94 -15.09 -9.08 4.60
C ASP A 94 -14.95 -9.63 6.03
N ALA A 95 -14.52 -8.81 7.00
CA ALA A 95 -14.32 -9.27 8.37
C ALA A 95 -15.67 -9.41 9.08
N SER A 96 -15.94 -10.59 9.68
CA SER A 96 -17.14 -10.80 10.50
C SER A 96 -17.04 -10.20 11.90
N TYR A 97 -15.82 -9.93 12.37
CA TYR A 97 -15.53 -9.34 13.68
C TYR A 97 -14.33 -8.40 13.63
N CYS A 98 -14.32 -7.42 14.52
CA CYS A 98 -13.20 -6.49 14.67
C CYS A 98 -12.04 -7.16 15.42
N GLN A 99 -10.85 -7.20 14.81
CA GLN A 99 -9.64 -7.76 15.48
C GLN A 99 -9.12 -6.89 16.64
N ASN A 100 -9.61 -5.66 16.81
CA ASN A 100 -9.16 -4.74 17.85
C ASN A 100 -10.06 -4.77 19.10
N CYS A 101 -11.39 -4.78 18.93
CA CYS A 101 -12.35 -4.74 20.04
C CYS A 101 -13.25 -5.98 20.17
N GLY A 102 -13.27 -6.87 19.17
CA GLY A 102 -14.09 -8.08 19.18
C GLY A 102 -15.56 -7.89 18.78
N THR A 103 -15.99 -6.67 18.43
CA THR A 103 -17.39 -6.45 17.99
C THR A 103 -17.68 -7.15 16.67
N GLU A 104 -18.89 -7.67 16.51
CA GLU A 104 -19.39 -8.21 15.24
C GLU A 104 -19.59 -7.09 14.23
N LEU A 105 -19.24 -7.36 12.97
CA LEU A 105 -19.36 -6.41 11.86
C LEU A 105 -20.46 -6.88 10.89
N PRO A 106 -21.21 -5.96 10.27
CA PRO A 106 -22.14 -6.31 9.22
C PRO A 106 -21.35 -6.84 8.02
N GLY A 107 -21.45 -8.14 7.76
CA GLY A 107 -20.80 -8.78 6.61
C GLY A 107 -21.28 -8.16 5.29
N PRO A 108 -20.54 -8.38 4.18
CA PRO A 108 -20.88 -7.79 2.89
C PRO A 108 -22.31 -8.16 2.48
N PRO A 109 -22.99 -7.32 1.68
CA PRO A 109 -24.21 -7.71 1.00
C PRO A 109 -23.88 -8.93 0.13
N VAL A 110 -24.34 -10.11 0.55
CA VAL A 110 -24.35 -11.28 -0.31
C VAL A 110 -25.30 -10.98 -1.45
N GLU A 111 -24.73 -10.69 -2.62
CA GLU A 111 -25.43 -10.73 -3.89
C GLU A 111 -26.05 -12.13 -4.02
N ALA A 112 -27.37 -12.16 -3.96
CA ALA A 112 -28.18 -13.28 -4.39
C ALA A 112 -28.11 -13.41 -5.93
N GLU A 113 -28.34 -14.64 -6.41
CA GLU A 113 -28.50 -15.09 -7.82
C GLU A 113 -27.18 -15.47 -8.53
N ALA A 114 -27.00 -16.60 -9.23
CA ALA A 114 -27.77 -17.83 -9.46
C ALA A 114 -26.90 -18.81 -10.27
N GLU A 115 -26.80 -20.09 -9.88
CA GLU A 115 -26.76 -21.25 -10.81
C GLU A 115 -26.94 -22.56 -10.02
N THR A 116 -28.17 -23.06 -9.88
CA THR A 116 -28.87 -23.99 -10.80
C THR A 116 -28.23 -25.39 -10.85
N GLY A 117 -28.91 -26.35 -10.22
CA GLY A 117 -29.17 -27.70 -10.73
C GLY A 117 -27.97 -28.58 -11.11
N THR A 118 -27.70 -29.59 -10.29
CA THR A 118 -27.57 -30.95 -10.80
C THR A 118 -28.07 -31.89 -9.71
N GLU A 119 -29.28 -32.38 -9.93
CA GLU A 119 -29.75 -33.66 -9.43
C GLU A 119 -28.67 -34.74 -9.66
N SER A 120 -28.25 -35.42 -8.60
CA SER A 120 -27.78 -36.80 -8.73
C SER A 120 -28.51 -37.62 -7.68
N GLU A 121 -29.78 -37.82 -7.99
CA GLU A 121 -30.53 -38.98 -7.54
C GLU A 121 -29.87 -40.22 -8.18
N THR A 122 -29.14 -41.00 -7.39
CA THR A 122 -28.91 -42.42 -7.71
C THR A 122 -29.47 -43.27 -6.58
N THR A 123 -30.79 -43.39 -6.62
CA THR A 123 -31.52 -44.42 -5.89
C THR A 123 -31.35 -45.74 -6.66
N ARG A 124 -30.60 -46.67 -6.05
CA ARG A 124 -30.94 -48.11 -5.91
C ARG A 124 -31.48 -48.87 -7.14
N ALA A 125 -30.75 -49.87 -7.62
CA ALA A 125 -31.31 -51.19 -7.95
C ALA A 125 -30.23 -52.27 -8.16
N SER A 126 -30.42 -53.37 -7.43
CA SER A 126 -30.16 -54.79 -7.78
C SER A 126 -28.74 -55.28 -8.05
#